data_AF-A0A937TLA3-F1
#
_entry.id   AF-A0A937TLA3-F1
#
_cell.length_a   1.000
_cell.length_b   1.000
_cell.length_c   1.000
_cell.angle_alpha   90.00
_cell.angle_beta   90.00
_cell.angle_gamma   90.00
#
_symmetry.space_group_name_H-M   'P 1'
#
loop_
_entity.id
_entity.type
_entity.pdbx_description
1 polymer ?
#
loop_
_entity_poly.entity_id
_entity_poly.type
_entity_poly.pdbx_seq_one_letter_code
_entity_poly.pdbx_strand_id
1 'polypeptide(L)'
;MKREKVILLLATTFMLTTISLSAQRGPGYGQGTPEGNHMLKGIPDLSEDQMDQIKDLHTAHLKDIKPLKNDVKINNAILDALQTEDEPDLGKINELIEENGKLLTDIRKKQVAHKMEIRSLLTDDQKVFFDNKMQRMRIASKAKFQGGRMGAHPGMGYHRGNW
;
A
#
# COMPACT_ATOMS: atom_id res chain seq x y z
N MET A 1 41.49 -42.82 24.52
CA MET A 1 42.39 -42.06 23.63
C MET A 1 41.55 -41.37 22.54
N LYS A 2 41.40 -40.04 22.66
CA LYS A 2 41.42 -39.00 21.61
C LYS A 2 40.54 -39.26 20.35
N ARG A 3 39.30 -38.77 20.18
CA ARG A 3 38.80 -37.37 20.03
C ARG A 3 39.61 -36.46 19.09
N GLU A 4 39.82 -36.82 17.81
CA GLU A 4 40.49 -35.91 16.84
C GLU A 4 40.00 -36.01 15.37
N LYS A 5 38.70 -36.17 15.08
CA LYS A 5 38.17 -35.94 13.71
C LYS A 5 36.82 -35.22 13.67
N VAL A 6 36.64 -34.26 14.58
CA VAL A 6 35.67 -33.17 14.40
C VAL A 6 36.50 -31.98 13.99
N ILE A 7 36.46 -31.60 12.72
CA ILE A 7 36.77 -30.25 12.21
C ILE A 7 36.59 -30.21 10.68
N LEU A 8 35.80 -29.21 10.25
CA LEU A 8 35.84 -28.47 8.97
C LEU A 8 35.46 -29.18 7.65
N LEU A 9 34.20 -28.97 7.21
CA LEU A 9 33.91 -28.27 5.95
C LEU A 9 32.40 -27.98 5.80
N LEU A 10 31.97 -26.87 6.42
CA LEU A 10 30.76 -26.13 6.04
C LEU A 10 31.07 -25.39 4.73
N ALA A 11 30.78 -26.04 3.60
CA ALA A 11 30.81 -25.41 2.29
C ALA A 11 29.39 -24.96 1.92
N THR A 12 29.24 -23.64 1.96
CA THR A 12 28.11 -22.83 1.56
C THR A 12 27.72 -23.01 0.09
N THR A 13 26.41 -22.83 -0.17
CA THR A 13 25.74 -22.47 -1.43
C THR A 13 25.67 -23.51 -2.56
N PHE A 14 24.45 -23.95 -2.90
CA PHE A 14 23.89 -23.69 -4.23
C PHE A 14 22.35 -23.78 -4.29
N MET A 15 21.78 -22.66 -4.74
CA MET A 15 20.56 -22.47 -5.54
C MET A 15 19.17 -22.87 -5.01
N LEU A 16 18.44 -21.84 -4.60
CA LEU A 16 16.99 -21.73 -4.78
C LEU A 16 16.65 -21.88 -6.26
N THR A 17 16.04 -23.01 -6.62
CA THR A 17 15.41 -23.22 -7.92
C THR A 17 14.07 -22.48 -7.95
N THR A 18 14.06 -21.25 -8.44
CA THR A 18 12.83 -20.57 -8.84
C THR A 18 12.37 -21.13 -10.17
N ILE A 19 11.29 -21.91 -10.16
CA ILE A 19 10.58 -22.32 -11.38
C ILE A 19 9.97 -21.06 -11.99
N SER A 20 10.51 -20.62 -13.13
CA SER A 20 9.90 -19.58 -13.96
C SER A 20 8.64 -20.14 -14.62
N LEU A 21 7.48 -19.94 -14.00
CA LEU A 21 6.20 -20.03 -14.71
C LEU A 21 6.04 -18.77 -15.56
N SER A 22 6.45 -18.88 -16.82
CA SER A 22 6.14 -17.88 -17.86
C SER A 22 4.64 -17.86 -18.13
N ALA A 23 3.89 -17.07 -17.37
CA ALA A 23 2.53 -16.70 -17.76
C ALA A 23 2.61 -15.78 -18.99
N GLN A 24 1.90 -16.17 -20.05
CA GLN A 24 1.90 -15.51 -21.35
C GLN A 24 1.61 -14.00 -21.24
N ARG A 25 2.54 -13.18 -21.74
CA ARG A 25 2.41 -11.73 -21.92
C ARG A 25 1.48 -11.47 -23.11
N GLY A 26 0.34 -10.82 -22.85
CA GLY A 26 -0.50 -10.21 -23.88
C GLY A 26 0.17 -8.97 -24.50
N PRO A 27 -0.28 -8.49 -25.68
CA PRO A 27 0.38 -7.43 -26.41
C PRO A 27 0.35 -6.11 -25.62
N GLY A 28 1.53 -5.50 -25.51
CA GLY A 28 1.79 -4.35 -24.64
C GLY A 28 1.14 -3.05 -25.10
N TYR A 29 0.76 -2.26 -24.10
CA TYR A 29 0.54 -0.83 -24.21
C TYR A 29 1.46 -0.11 -23.23
N GLY A 30 2.33 0.76 -23.76
CA GLY A 30 2.91 1.89 -23.05
C GLY A 30 4.11 1.60 -22.14
N GLN A 31 5.24 2.18 -22.50
CA GLN A 31 6.35 2.48 -21.60
C GLN A 31 5.86 3.52 -20.57
N GLY A 32 5.12 3.04 -19.58
CA GLY A 32 4.52 3.82 -18.52
C GLY A 32 4.67 3.06 -17.22
N THR A 33 5.09 3.75 -16.16
CA THR A 33 5.13 3.22 -14.81
C THR A 33 3.84 2.46 -14.49
N PRO A 34 3.88 1.30 -13.81
CA PRO A 34 2.71 0.45 -13.59
C PRO A 34 1.50 1.28 -13.20
N GLU A 35 0.47 1.31 -14.06
CA GLU A 35 -0.78 2.03 -13.78
C GLU A 35 -1.27 1.60 -12.40
N GLY A 36 -1.25 2.54 -11.44
CA GLY A 36 -1.69 2.32 -10.06
C GLY A 36 -0.61 2.47 -8.99
N ASN A 37 0.69 2.36 -9.31
CA ASN A 37 1.74 2.55 -8.30
C ASN A 37 2.46 3.89 -8.42
N HIS A 38 1.77 4.97 -8.01
CA HIS A 38 2.33 6.33 -7.99
C HIS A 38 3.64 6.46 -7.20
N MET A 39 3.94 5.51 -6.29
CA MET A 39 5.18 5.51 -5.51
C MET A 39 6.41 5.30 -6.39
N LEU A 40 6.30 4.54 -7.48
CA LEU A 40 7.43 4.18 -8.36
C LEU A 40 7.68 5.16 -9.50
N LYS A 41 6.72 6.05 -9.78
CA LYS A 41 6.81 6.98 -10.91
C LYS A 41 8.10 7.82 -10.89
N GLY A 42 8.99 7.61 -11.87
CA GLY A 42 10.20 8.41 -12.05
C GLY A 42 11.42 7.99 -11.23
N ILE A 43 11.47 6.78 -10.65
CA ILE A 43 12.75 6.22 -10.16
C ILE A 43 13.66 6.00 -11.38
N PRO A 44 14.89 6.55 -11.40
CA PRO A 44 15.78 6.40 -12.54
C PRO A 44 16.30 4.97 -12.66
N ASP A 45 16.53 4.54 -13.91
CA ASP A 45 17.29 3.34 -14.26
C ASP A 45 16.82 2.03 -13.59
N LEU A 46 15.50 1.86 -13.44
CA LEU A 46 14.94 0.56 -13.02
C LEU A 46 15.21 -0.50 -14.09
N SER A 47 15.84 -1.61 -13.70
CA SER A 47 16.02 -2.75 -14.60
C SER A 47 14.69 -3.47 -14.86
N GLU A 48 14.63 -4.25 -15.93
CA GLU A 48 13.45 -5.08 -16.25
C GLU A 48 13.11 -6.04 -15.12
N ASP A 49 14.12 -6.68 -14.53
CA ASP A 49 13.95 -7.58 -13.39
C ASP A 49 13.38 -6.86 -12.16
N GLN A 50 13.90 -5.68 -11.82
CA GLN A 50 13.37 -4.86 -10.73
C GLN A 50 11.91 -4.48 -11.00
N MET A 51 11.59 -4.09 -12.24
CA MET A 51 10.23 -3.71 -12.62
C MET A 51 9.25 -4.88 -12.46
N ASP A 52 9.62 -6.08 -12.89
CA ASP A 52 8.77 -7.26 -12.81
C ASP A 52 8.56 -7.70 -11.35
N GLN A 53 9.62 -7.76 -10.54
CA GLN A 53 9.50 -8.04 -9.11
C GLN A 53 8.60 -7.04 -8.38
N ILE A 54 8.71 -5.76 -8.71
CA ILE A 54 7.89 -4.72 -8.09
C ILE A 54 6.41 -4.84 -8.51
N LYS A 55 6.12 -5.25 -9.76
CA LYS A 55 4.73 -5.53 -10.19
C LYS A 55 4.11 -6.68 -9.41
N ASP A 56 4.88 -7.73 -9.16
CA ASP A 56 4.43 -8.87 -8.37
C ASP A 56 4.14 -8.47 -6.93
N LEU A 57 5.05 -7.72 -6.30
CA LEU A 57 4.85 -7.15 -4.96
C LEU A 57 3.60 -6.24 -4.92
N HIS A 58 3.36 -5.45 -5.96
CA HIS A 58 2.18 -4.58 -6.04
C HIS A 58 0.89 -5.41 -6.13
N THR A 59 0.88 -6.44 -6.98
CA THR A 59 -0.27 -7.33 -7.15
C THR A 59 -0.58 -8.08 -5.85
N ALA A 60 0.44 -8.61 -5.18
CA ALA A 60 0.30 -9.25 -3.88
C ALA A 60 -0.26 -8.28 -2.83
N HIS A 61 0.31 -7.08 -2.73
CA HIS A 61 -0.15 -6.05 -1.82
C HIS A 61 -1.63 -5.68 -2.04
N LEU A 62 -2.07 -5.55 -3.30
CA LEU A 62 -3.46 -5.26 -3.63
C LEU A 62 -4.41 -6.39 -3.21
N LYS A 63 -4.03 -7.66 -3.44
CA LYS A 63 -4.81 -8.82 -2.98
C LYS A 63 -4.98 -8.81 -1.47
N ASP A 64 -3.94 -8.41 -0.75
CA ASP A 64 -3.92 -8.36 0.71
C ASP A 64 -4.77 -7.23 1.32
N ILE A 65 -4.74 -6.02 0.74
CA ILE A 65 -5.42 -4.86 1.34
C ILE A 65 -6.84 -4.64 0.84
N LYS A 66 -7.18 -5.16 -0.35
CA LYS A 66 -8.51 -4.98 -0.94
C LYS A 66 -9.64 -5.53 -0.06
N PRO A 67 -9.56 -6.76 0.50
CA PRO A 67 -10.60 -7.26 1.40
C PRO A 67 -10.73 -6.37 2.65
N LEU A 68 -9.62 -6.03 3.31
CA LEU A 68 -9.64 -5.16 4.50
C LEU A 68 -10.30 -3.80 4.22
N LYS A 69 -10.06 -3.21 3.04
CA LYS A 69 -10.71 -1.96 2.63
C LYS A 69 -12.20 -2.14 2.36
N ASN A 70 -12.63 -3.30 1.87
CA ASN A 70 -14.04 -3.60 1.68
C ASN A 70 -14.73 -3.74 3.04
N ASP A 71 -14.10 -4.41 3.99
CA ASP A 71 -14.64 -4.60 5.35
C ASP A 71 -14.81 -3.25 6.05
N VAL A 72 -13.82 -2.35 5.97
CA VAL A 72 -13.96 -0.98 6.48
C VAL A 72 -15.13 -0.23 5.85
N LYS A 73 -15.38 -0.41 4.55
CA LYS A 73 -16.52 0.24 3.87
C LYS A 73 -17.85 -0.32 4.35
N ILE A 74 -17.94 -1.64 4.52
CA ILE A 74 -19.14 -2.30 5.03
C ILE A 74 -19.42 -1.82 6.45
N ASN A 75 -18.42 -1.84 7.32
CA ASN A 75 -18.54 -1.39 8.71
C ASN A 75 -18.95 0.08 8.80
N ASN A 76 -18.42 0.97 7.95
CA ASN A 76 -18.85 2.36 7.90
C ASN A 76 -20.32 2.51 7.45
N ALA A 77 -20.77 1.74 6.46
CA ALA A 77 -22.17 1.78 6.05
C ALA A 77 -23.12 1.29 7.17
N ILE A 78 -22.70 0.28 7.94
CA ILE A 78 -23.47 -0.20 9.10
C ILE A 78 -23.47 0.85 10.21
N LEU A 79 -22.33 1.49 10.48
CA LEU A 79 -22.24 2.58 11.45
C LEU A 79 -23.17 3.74 11.08
N ASP A 80 -23.17 4.16 9.82
CA ASP A 80 -24.06 5.22 9.32
C ASP A 80 -25.53 4.86 9.54
N ALA A 81 -25.92 3.61 9.30
CA ALA A 81 -27.28 3.14 9.53
C ALA A 81 -27.65 3.16 11.03
N LEU A 82 -26.82 2.57 11.90
CA LEU A 82 -27.06 2.51 13.34
C LEU A 82 -27.17 3.88 13.99
N GLN A 83 -26.43 4.88 13.48
CA GLN A 83 -26.48 6.25 13.99
C GLN A 83 -27.77 7.00 13.63
N THR A 84 -28.57 6.47 12.72
CA THR A 84 -29.85 7.07 12.29
C THR A 84 -31.08 6.40 12.90
N GLU A 85 -30.90 5.34 13.68
CA GLU A 85 -31.97 4.67 14.40
C GLU A 85 -32.53 5.55 15.52
N ASP A 86 -33.83 5.42 15.83
CA ASP A 86 -34.48 6.17 16.91
C ASP A 86 -33.86 5.85 18.28
N GLU A 87 -33.42 4.60 18.47
CA GLU A 87 -32.72 4.10 19.66
C GLU A 87 -31.41 3.39 19.25
N PRO A 88 -30.30 4.13 19.03
CA PRO A 88 -29.05 3.54 18.55
C PRO A 88 -28.43 2.51 19.51
N ASP A 89 -28.02 1.36 18.99
CA ASP A 89 -27.21 0.38 19.73
C ASP A 89 -25.75 0.85 19.86
N LEU A 90 -25.47 1.57 20.96
CA LEU A 90 -24.13 2.05 21.30
C LEU A 90 -23.11 0.91 21.48
N GLY A 91 -23.54 -0.29 21.90
CA GLY A 91 -22.67 -1.46 22.02
C GLY A 91 -22.16 -1.89 20.66
N LYS A 92 -23.08 -2.05 19.70
CA LYS A 92 -22.74 -2.42 18.32
C LYS A 92 -21.89 -1.35 17.62
N ILE A 93 -22.20 -0.07 17.85
CA ILE A 93 -21.41 1.05 17.32
C ILE A 93 -19.97 0.96 17.82
N ASN A 94 -19.75 0.77 19.13
CA ASN A 94 -18.40 0.68 19.70
C ASN A 94 -17.62 -0.53 19.17
N GLU A 95 -18.27 -1.69 19.04
CA GLU A 95 -17.64 -2.88 18.43
C GLU A 95 -17.14 -2.61 17.01
N LEU A 96 -17.97 -2.00 16.16
CA LEU A 96 -17.61 -1.69 14.77
C LEU A 96 -16.49 -0.65 14.69
N ILE A 97 -16.45 0.33 15.61
CA ILE A 97 -15.36 1.30 15.71
C ILE A 97 -14.04 0.59 16.05
N GLU A 98 -14.04 -0.32 17.02
CA GLU A 98 -12.85 -1.09 17.38
C GLU A 98 -12.37 -2.00 16.24
N GLU A 99 -13.31 -2.66 15.56
CA GLU A 99 -13.01 -3.50 14.40
C GLU A 99 -12.37 -2.67 13.27
N ASN A 100 -12.97 -1.52 12.94
CA ASN A 100 -12.38 -0.58 11.99
C ASN A 100 -10.97 -0.13 12.40
N GLY A 101 -10.75 0.14 13.69
CA GLY A 101 -9.43 0.47 14.22
C GLY A 101 -8.39 -0.63 13.93
N LYS A 102 -8.77 -1.89 14.14
CA LYS A 102 -7.91 -3.07 13.83
C LYS A 102 -7.64 -3.18 12.33
N LEU A 103 -8.68 -3.11 11.50
CA LEU A 103 -8.55 -3.19 10.03
C LEU A 103 -7.65 -2.09 9.46
N LEU A 104 -7.84 -0.84 9.91
CA LEU A 104 -7.03 0.30 9.49
C LEU A 104 -5.56 0.15 9.93
N THR A 105 -5.33 -0.39 11.13
CA THR A 105 -3.99 -0.70 11.63
C THR A 105 -3.29 -1.74 10.75
N ASP A 106 -4.00 -2.81 10.38
CA ASP A 106 -3.43 -3.86 9.53
C ASP A 106 -3.19 -3.40 8.09
N ILE A 107 -4.10 -2.60 7.52
CA ILE A 107 -3.86 -1.92 6.24
C ILE A 107 -2.58 -1.09 6.33
N ARG A 108 -2.38 -0.35 7.42
CA ARG A 108 -1.21 0.50 7.59
C ARG A 108 0.09 -0.31 7.70
N LYS A 109 0.08 -1.41 8.46
CA LYS A 109 1.21 -2.34 8.57
C LYS A 109 1.58 -2.90 7.19
N LYS A 110 0.59 -3.37 6.43
CA LYS A 110 0.79 -3.92 5.07
C LYS A 110 1.33 -2.87 4.09
N GLN A 111 0.89 -1.61 4.17
CA GLN A 111 1.44 -0.52 3.35
C GLN A 111 2.91 -0.23 3.66
N VAL A 112 3.28 -0.23 4.95
CA VAL A 112 4.68 -0.01 5.35
C VAL A 112 5.54 -1.18 4.91
N ALA A 113 5.09 -2.42 5.12
CA ALA A 113 5.79 -3.62 4.66
C ALA A 113 6.04 -3.58 3.14
N HIS A 114 5.00 -3.36 2.33
CA HIS A 114 5.11 -3.25 0.88
C HIS A 114 6.11 -2.16 0.44
N LYS A 115 6.12 -1.02 1.13
CA LYS A 115 7.10 0.04 0.86
C LYS A 115 8.53 -0.42 1.13
N MET A 116 8.75 -1.13 2.24
CA MET A 116 10.08 -1.63 2.61
C MET A 116 10.56 -2.75 1.68
N GLU A 117 9.66 -3.61 1.23
CA GLU A 117 9.94 -4.64 0.23
C GLU A 117 10.38 -4.01 -1.10
N ILE A 118 9.64 -3.02 -1.62
CA ILE A 118 10.07 -2.26 -2.81
C ILE A 118 11.46 -1.64 -2.60
N ARG A 119 11.66 -0.96 -1.47
CA ARG A 119 12.94 -0.29 -1.17
C ARG A 119 14.11 -1.28 -1.12
N SER A 120 13.88 -2.53 -0.74
CA SER A 120 14.91 -3.58 -0.68
C SER A 120 15.39 -4.04 -2.06
N LEU A 121 14.60 -3.84 -3.11
CA LEU A 121 14.95 -4.19 -4.50
C LEU A 121 15.76 -3.11 -5.21
N LEU A 122 15.87 -1.92 -4.62
CA LEU A 122 16.51 -0.76 -5.25
C LEU A 122 18.02 -0.71 -4.98
N THR A 123 18.78 -0.13 -5.91
CA THR A 123 20.17 0.28 -5.66
C THR A 123 20.23 1.45 -4.68
N ASP A 124 21.41 1.75 -4.13
CA ASP A 124 21.53 2.82 -3.14
C ASP A 124 21.18 4.20 -3.70
N ASP A 125 21.57 4.50 -4.93
CA ASP A 125 21.19 5.74 -5.61
C ASP A 125 19.67 5.84 -5.85
N GLN A 126 19.04 4.73 -6.25
CA GLN A 126 17.59 4.64 -6.42
C GLN A 126 16.85 4.80 -5.08
N LYS A 127 17.39 4.27 -3.97
CA LYS A 127 16.82 4.46 -2.62
C LYS A 127 16.80 5.93 -2.23
N VAL A 128 17.86 6.68 -2.52
CA VAL A 128 17.91 8.13 -2.23
C VAL A 128 16.79 8.85 -2.98
N PHE A 129 16.58 8.54 -4.27
CA PHE A 129 15.49 9.12 -5.04
C PHE A 129 14.12 8.74 -4.47
N PHE A 130 13.92 7.46 -4.17
CA PHE A 130 12.68 6.93 -3.60
C PHE A 130 12.35 7.58 -2.26
N ASP A 131 13.30 7.64 -1.33
CA ASP A 131 13.10 8.19 0.02
C ASP A 131 12.78 9.69 -0.04
N ASN A 132 13.50 10.46 -0.86
CA ASN A 132 13.23 11.88 -1.09
C ASN A 132 11.84 12.12 -1.66
N LYS A 133 11.43 11.32 -2.65
CA LYS A 133 10.09 11.40 -3.23
C LYS A 133 9.00 11.12 -2.18
N MET A 134 9.20 10.10 -1.35
CA MET A 134 8.24 9.74 -0.30
C MET A 134 8.13 10.86 0.76
N GLN A 135 9.25 11.50 1.10
CA GLN A 135 9.24 12.67 1.98
C GLN A 135 8.47 13.84 1.37
N ARG A 136 8.70 14.15 0.08
CA ARG A 136 7.97 15.20 -0.64
C ARG A 136 6.46 14.95 -0.66
N MET A 137 6.05 13.71 -0.92
CA MET A 137 4.63 13.35 -0.88
C MET A 137 4.03 13.56 0.52
N ARG A 138 4.75 13.19 1.59
CA ARG A 138 4.30 13.44 2.97
C ARG A 138 4.12 14.93 3.26
N ILE A 139 5.06 15.76 2.82
CA ILE A 139 5.00 17.22 2.99
C ILE A 139 3.83 17.79 2.18
N ALA A 140 3.66 17.37 0.93
CA ALA A 140 2.57 17.82 0.08
C ALA A 140 1.20 17.44 0.66
N SER A 141 1.05 16.23 1.18
CA SER A 141 -0.16 15.82 1.90
C SER A 141 -0.42 16.73 3.10
N LYS A 142 0.59 16.98 3.94
CA LYS A 142 0.46 17.88 5.10
C LYS A 142 0.09 19.32 4.69
N ALA A 143 0.70 19.83 3.62
CA ALA A 143 0.42 21.15 3.10
C ALA A 143 -1.03 21.28 2.58
N LYS A 144 -1.58 20.24 1.95
CA LYS A 144 -2.99 20.21 1.55
C LYS A 144 -3.94 20.25 2.75
N PHE A 145 -3.60 19.56 3.85
CA PHE A 145 -4.39 19.62 5.08
C PHE A 145 -4.31 20.99 5.78
N GLN A 146 -3.18 21.70 5.66
CA GLN A 146 -2.99 23.02 6.29
C GLN A 146 -3.47 24.19 5.39
N GLY A 147 -3.40 24.06 4.07
CA GLY A 147 -3.84 25.06 3.09
C GLY A 147 -5.30 24.91 2.63
N GLY A 148 -6.01 23.88 3.09
CA GLY A 148 -7.40 23.57 2.71
C GLY A 148 -8.48 24.37 3.44
N ARG A 149 -8.12 25.44 4.16
CA ARG A 149 -9.08 26.42 4.71
C ARG A 149 -8.90 27.78 4.04
N MET A 150 -8.99 27.84 2.71
CA MET A 150 -9.41 29.03 1.95
C MET A 150 -9.36 28.73 0.45
N GLY A 151 -10.54 28.56 -0.18
CA GLY A 151 -10.72 28.84 -1.60
C GLY A 151 -10.96 27.65 -2.54
N ALA A 152 -12.07 27.74 -3.27
CA ALA A 152 -12.42 27.04 -4.52
C ALA A 152 -13.18 25.70 -4.43
N HIS A 153 -14.42 25.77 -3.95
CA HIS A 153 -15.53 25.09 -4.65
C HIS A 153 -16.38 26.16 -5.36
N PRO A 154 -16.20 26.42 -6.67
CA PRO A 154 -17.22 27.11 -7.45
C PRO A 154 -18.23 26.06 -7.91
N GLY A 155 -19.42 26.05 -7.29
CA GLY A 155 -20.57 25.32 -7.85
C GLY A 155 -21.30 24.42 -6.87
N MET A 156 -22.04 25.02 -5.93
CA MET A 156 -23.34 24.50 -5.52
C MET A 156 -24.13 25.65 -4.91
N GLY A 157 -24.70 26.47 -5.80
CA GLY A 157 -25.70 27.46 -5.42
C GLY A 157 -26.94 26.73 -4.96
N TYR A 158 -27.11 26.60 -3.65
CA TYR A 158 -28.43 26.31 -3.08
C TYR A 158 -29.28 27.56 -3.28
N HIS A 159 -30.12 27.53 -4.31
CA HIS A 159 -31.28 28.40 -4.39
C HIS A 159 -32.16 28.13 -3.17
N ARG A 160 -32.10 29.04 -2.19
CA ARG A 160 -33.21 29.24 -1.25
C ARG A 160 -34.41 29.72 -2.06
N GLY A 161 -35.33 28.80 -2.35
CA GLY A 161 -36.72 29.15 -2.63
C GLY A 161 -37.49 29.14 -1.32
N ASN A 162 -37.96 30.30 -0.90
CA ASN A 162 -39.15 30.39 -0.05
C ASN A 162 -40.30 29.68 -0.77
N TRP A 163 -40.98 28.75 -0.10
CA TRP A 163 -42.45 28.58 0.00
C TRP A 163 -42.71 27.54 1.09
#